data_AF-A0A8I0FEK8-F1
#
_entry.id   AF-A0A8I0FEK8-F1
#
_cell.length_a   1.000
_cell.length_b   1.000
_cell.length_c   1.000
_cell.angle_alpha   90.00
_cell.angle_beta   90.00
_cell.angle_gamma   90.00
#
_symmetry.space_group_name_H-M   'P 1'
#
loop_
_entity.id
_entity.type
_entity.pdbx_description
1 polymer ?
#
loop_
_entity_poly.entity_id
_entity_poly.type
_entity_poly.pdbx_seq_one_letter_code
_entity_poly.pdbx_strand_id
1 'polypeptide(L)'
;MNILQRSEDWHSERCSKVTASRVKDLNAKPNKGKALNALVLIILAERLTGVQKEIPTNSAMQWSIYNKPYAIAAYENEKGNFV
;
A
#
# COMPACT_ATOMS: atom_id res chain seq x y z
N MET A 1 -4.95 5.39 -18.40
CA MET A 1 -5.75 6.15 -17.42
C MET A 1 -4.85 6.51 -16.26
N ASN A 2 -4.92 7.74 -15.74
CA ASN A 2 -4.16 8.15 -14.55
C ASN A 2 -5.01 7.80 -13.32
N ILE A 3 -4.68 6.69 -12.66
CA ILE A 3 -5.41 6.22 -11.48
C ILE A 3 -4.82 6.91 -10.24
N LEU A 4 -5.62 7.78 -9.63
CA LEU A 4 -5.18 8.58 -8.49
C LEU A 4 -4.97 7.70 -7.27
N GLN A 5 -3.85 7.91 -6.57
CA GLN A 5 -3.55 7.21 -5.32
C GLN A 5 -4.68 7.42 -4.31
N ARG A 6 -5.12 6.34 -3.64
CA ARG A 6 -6.24 6.31 -2.68
C ARG A 6 -7.65 6.48 -3.28
N SER A 7 -7.78 6.45 -4.61
CA SER A 7 -9.10 6.29 -5.26
C SER A 7 -9.61 4.85 -5.12
N GLU A 8 -10.92 4.67 -5.31
CA GLU A 8 -11.53 3.33 -5.31
C GLU A 8 -10.89 2.43 -6.38
N ASP A 9 -10.70 2.96 -7.59
CA ASP A 9 -10.03 2.24 -8.69
C ASP A 9 -8.61 1.80 -8.30
N TRP A 10 -7.87 2.65 -7.58
CA TRP A 10 -6.53 2.31 -7.07
C TRP A 10 -6.56 1.17 -6.05
N HIS A 11 -7.56 1.15 -5.16
CA HIS A 11 -7.74 0.08 -4.18
C HIS A 11 -8.12 -1.24 -4.86
N SER A 12 -9.08 -1.18 -5.79
CA SER A 12 -9.53 -2.31 -6.61
C SER A 12 -8.39 -2.93 -7.42
N GLU A 13 -7.59 -2.12 -8.12
CA GLU A 13 -6.46 -2.62 -8.90
C GLU A 13 -5.40 -3.34 -8.05
N ARG A 14 -5.29 -3.01 -6.76
CA ARG A 14 -4.29 -3.57 -5.84
C ARG A 14 -4.81 -4.75 -5.04
N CYS A 15 -6.11 -5.01 -5.07
CA CYS A 15 -6.71 -6.18 -4.46
C CYS A 15 -6.01 -7.44 -4.98
N SER A 16 -5.73 -8.41 -4.10
CA SER A 16 -5.14 -9.71 -4.44
C SER A 16 -3.68 -9.68 -4.93
N LYS A 17 -3.00 -8.54 -4.82
CA LYS A 17 -1.60 -8.36 -5.27
C LYS A 17 -0.66 -8.09 -4.09
N VAL A 18 0.56 -8.61 -4.19
CA VAL A 18 1.64 -8.18 -3.29
C VAL A 18 2.07 -6.78 -3.70
N THR A 19 2.03 -5.85 -2.76
CA THR A 19 2.38 -4.44 -3.02
C THR A 19 3.76 -4.11 -2.47
N ALA A 20 4.44 -3.13 -3.07
CA ALA A 20 5.81 -2.76 -2.71
C ALA A 20 6.00 -2.46 -1.20
N SER A 21 5.02 -1.83 -0.55
CA SER A 21 5.09 -1.52 0.89
C SER A 21 5.00 -2.74 1.80
N ARG A 22 4.56 -3.88 1.29
CA ARG A 22 4.36 -5.14 2.03
C ARG A 22 5.25 -6.28 1.53
N VAL A 23 6.10 -6.04 0.53
CA VAL A 23 6.96 -7.09 -0.06
C VAL A 23 7.86 -7.75 0.99
N LYS A 24 8.34 -6.98 1.98
CA LYS A 24 9.17 -7.50 3.08
C LYS A 24 8.47 -8.59 3.89
N ASP A 25 7.14 -8.57 3.96
CA ASP A 25 6.36 -9.49 4.79
C ASP A 25 6.18 -10.86 4.12
N LEU A 26 6.57 -11.02 2.85
CA LEU A 26 6.59 -12.34 2.19
C LEU A 26 7.53 -13.31 2.89
N ASN A 27 8.67 -12.82 3.36
CA ASN A 27 9.67 -13.62 4.07
C ASN A 27 9.43 -13.65 5.59
N ALA A 28 8.36 -13.02 6.08
CA ALA A 28 8.05 -13.05 7.50
C ALA A 28 7.70 -14.48 7.94
N LYS A 29 8.35 -14.95 9.02
CA LYS A 29 8.03 -16.25 9.61
C LYS A 29 6.59 -16.26 10.11
N PRO A 30 5.84 -17.36 9.92
CA PRO A 30 4.52 -17.50 10.51
C PRO A 30 4.60 -17.42 12.04
N ASN A 31 3.52 -16.96 12.67
CA ASN A 31 3.36 -17.11 14.11
C ASN A 31 3.37 -18.60 14.48
N LYS A 32 3.91 -18.95 15.66
CA LYS A 32 4.11 -20.34 16.10
C LYS A 32 2.87 -21.21 15.85
N GLY A 33 3.08 -22.33 15.16
CA GLY A 33 2.03 -23.29 14.83
C GLY A 33 1.19 -22.95 13.58
N LYS A 34 1.42 -21.82 12.91
CA LYS A 34 0.74 -21.50 11.64
C LYS A 34 1.56 -21.97 10.43
N ALA A 35 0.88 -22.53 9.43
CA ALA A 35 1.50 -22.97 8.17
C ALA A 35 1.85 -21.80 7.24
N LEU A 36 1.01 -20.75 7.21
CA LEU A 36 1.17 -19.61 6.32
C LEU A 36 1.41 -18.31 7.09
N ASN A 37 2.18 -17.41 6.49
CA ASN A 37 2.40 -16.08 7.04
C ASN A 37 1.14 -15.21 6.92
N ALA A 38 1.10 -14.12 7.68
CA ALA A 38 -0.06 -13.24 7.72
C ALA A 38 -0.38 -12.57 6.38
N LEU A 39 0.64 -12.23 5.57
CA LEU A 39 0.46 -11.58 4.27
C LEU A 39 -0.23 -12.51 3.28
N VAL A 40 0.21 -13.76 3.18
CA VAL A 40 -0.38 -14.77 2.29
C VAL A 40 -1.83 -15.02 2.64
N LEU A 41 -2.18 -15.08 3.93
CA LEU A 41 -3.56 -15.22 4.36
C LEU A 41 -4.44 -14.02 3.96
N ILE A 42 -3.89 -12.80 4.02
CA ILE A 42 -4.60 -11.59 3.55
C ILE A 42 -4.84 -11.67 2.05
N ILE A 43 -3.81 -11.98 1.25
CA ILE A 43 -3.94 -12.06 -0.22
C ILE A 43 -4.90 -13.17 -0.62
N LEU A 44 -4.89 -14.31 0.08
CA LEU A 44 -5.85 -15.39 -0.15
C LEU A 44 -7.29 -14.92 0.13
N ALA A 45 -7.51 -14.22 1.25
CA ALA A 45 -8.83 -13.67 1.57
C ALA A 45 -9.30 -12.67 0.50
N GLU A 46 -8.44 -11.75 0.08
CA GLU A 46 -8.74 -10.78 -0.98
C GLU A 46 -9.09 -11.47 -2.31
N ARG A 47 -8.42 -12.58 -2.66
CA ARG A 47 -8.73 -13.36 -3.86
C ARG A 47 -10.09 -14.04 -3.79
N LEU A 48 -10.47 -14.52 -2.60
CA LEU A 48 -11.74 -15.20 -2.38
C LEU A 48 -12.91 -14.22 -2.35
N THR A 49 -12.71 -13.00 -1.84
CA THR A 49 -13.78 -12.02 -1.66
C THR A 49 -13.85 -10.98 -2.79
N GLY A 50 -12.75 -10.75 -3.51
CA GLY A 50 -12.61 -9.61 -4.41
C GLY A 50 -12.54 -8.26 -3.69
N VAL A 51 -12.43 -8.24 -2.36
CA VAL A 51 -12.44 -7.04 -1.54
C VAL A 51 -11.07 -6.88 -0.88
N GLN A 52 -10.41 -5.74 -1.11
CA GLN A 52 -9.15 -5.41 -0.46
C GLN A 52 -9.36 -5.25 1.05
N LYS A 53 -8.41 -5.75 1.85
CA LYS A 53 -8.45 -5.52 3.29
C LYS A 53 -8.30 -4.03 3.60
N GLU A 54 -9.26 -3.47 4.32
CA GLU A 54 -9.16 -2.09 4.81
C GLU A 54 -7.97 -1.93 5.75
N ILE A 55 -7.17 -0.88 5.51
CA ILE A 55 -6.04 -0.52 6.35
C ILE A 55 -6.35 0.84 6.97
N PRO A 56 -6.51 0.93 8.30
CA PRO A 56 -6.77 2.20 8.96
C PRO A 56 -5.60 3.16 8.73
N THR A 57 -5.93 4.43 8.49
CA THR A 57 -4.92 5.48 8.35
C THR A 57 -4.51 5.96 9.74
N ASN A 58 -3.24 5.77 10.09
CA ASN A 58 -2.69 6.31 11.33
C ASN A 58 -2.25 7.79 11.19
N SER A 59 -1.88 8.44 12.29
CA SER A 59 -1.48 9.86 12.30
C SER A 59 -0.28 10.16 11.38
N ALA A 60 0.71 9.27 11.33
CA ALA A 60 1.88 9.42 10.47
C ALA A 60 1.53 9.31 8.97
N MET A 61 0.64 8.39 8.61
CA MET A 61 0.11 8.26 7.25
C MET A 61 -0.71 9.49 6.88
N GLN A 62 -1.54 10.00 7.80
CA GLN A 62 -2.34 11.20 7.56
C GLN A 62 -1.46 12.43 7.32
N TRP A 63 -0.42 12.60 8.14
CA TRP A 63 0.56 13.66 7.95
C TRP A 63 1.25 13.55 6.57
N SER A 64 1.61 12.33 6.16
CA SER A 64 2.24 12.10 4.85
C SER A 64 1.34 12.49 3.69
N ILE A 65 0.03 12.25 3.80
CA ILE A 65 -0.94 12.67 2.76
C ILE A 65 -0.95 14.19 2.62
N TYR A 66 -1.02 14.91 3.74
CA TYR A 66 -1.04 16.37 3.72
C TYR A 66 0.27 16.97 3.22
N ASN A 67 1.41 16.36 3.54
CA ASN A 67 2.71 16.92 3.21
C ASN A 67 3.26 16.49 1.85
N LYS A 68 2.69 15.45 1.22
CA LYS A 68 3.15 14.96 -0.09
C LYS A 68 3.28 16.07 -1.14
N PRO A 69 2.31 17.00 -1.32
CA PRO A 69 2.44 18.06 -2.32
C PRO A 69 3.63 18.99 -2.07
N TYR A 70 3.90 19.35 -0.81
CA TYR A 70 5.05 20.18 -0.45
C TYR A 70 6.37 19.46 -0.68
N ALA A 71 6.43 18.15 -0.37
CA ALA A 71 7.62 17.34 -0.61
C ALA A 71 7.92 17.20 -2.12
N ILE A 72 6.89 17.05 -2.95
CA ILE A 72 7.04 17.04 -4.42
C ILE A 72 7.58 18.39 -4.89
N ALA A 73 6.95 19.51 -4.54
CA ALA A 73 7.39 20.83 -4.96
C ALA A 73 8.84 21.15 -4.53
N ALA A 74 9.24 20.73 -3.32
CA ALA A 74 10.61 20.87 -2.85
C ALA A 74 11.60 20.04 -3.70
N TYR A 75 11.26 18.79 -4.01
CA TYR A 75 12.07 17.92 -4.87
C TYR A 75 12.21 18.48 -6.28
N GLU A 76 11.11 18.93 -6.89
CA GLU A 76 11.11 19.51 -8.24
C GLU A 76 11.98 20.77 -8.31
N ASN A 77 11.89 21.65 -7.31
CA ASN A 77 12.71 22.85 -7.22
C ASN A 77 14.20 22.54 -6.98
N GLU A 78 14.52 21.53 -6.17
CA GLU A 78 15.90 21.15 -5.89
C GLU A 78 16.58 20.45 -7.07
N LYS A 79 15.86 19.57 -7.76
CA LYS A 79 16.41 18.73 -8.84
C LYS A 79 16.18 19.27 -10.24
N GLY A 80 15.30 20.25 -10.41
CA GLY A 80 14.87 20.73 -11.72
C GLY A 80 14.14 19.68 -12.56
N ASN A 81 13.59 18.65 -11.91
CA ASN A 81 12.89 17.53 -12.55
C ASN A 81 11.44 17.49 -12.07
N PHE A 82 10.49 17.71 -12.97
CA PHE A 82 9.06 17.78 -12.68
C PHE A 82 8.40 16.39 -12.67
N VAL A 83 7.54 16.12 -11.69
CA VAL A 83 6.97 14.80 -11.38
C VAL A 83 5.47 14.81 -11.11
#